data_AF-A0A976HEU0-F1
#
_entry.id   AF-A0A976HEU0-F1
#
_cell.length_a   1.000
_cell.length_b   1.000
_cell.length_c   1.000
_cell.angle_alpha   90.00
_cell.angle_beta   90.00
_cell.angle_gamma   90.00
#
_symmetry.space_group_name_H-M   'P 1'
#
loop_
_entity.id
_entity.type
_entity.pdbx_description
1 polymer ?
#
loop_
_entity_poly.entity_id
_entity_poly.type
_entity_poly.pdbx_seq_one_letter_code
_entity_poly.pdbx_strand_id
1 'polypeptide(L)'
;MTRIRLARNLAGHSFPGWCRDAQREEAAALGLADLSPGYFYPNWSIVLRYHWTQTFPAGQVTQISHAYENRSGGGIFGWSHPPEDYQQYAVDQYCIDEGTSKGLVKALMQTPEDGSAPYSMGMSWNIAYVLRTANSWAGPIGRFKLTIDKGDVRNILSLCADGIKKTGPTTFVMEKTDFTPMQDLQILIATPMQN
;
A
#
# COMPACT_ATOMS: atom_id res chain seq x y z
N MET A 1 -5.84 -14.93 29.10
CA MET A 1 -7.24 -14.85 28.64
C MET A 1 -7.61 -13.37 28.58
N THR A 2 -7.35 -12.72 27.43
CA THR A 2 -7.57 -11.27 27.28
C THR A 2 -8.68 -11.08 26.26
N ARG A 3 -9.87 -10.70 26.73
CA ARG A 3 -10.99 -10.29 25.86
C ARG A 3 -10.69 -8.89 25.35
N ILE A 4 -10.19 -8.79 24.12
CA ILE A 4 -10.20 -7.54 23.36
C ILE A 4 -11.64 -7.37 22.86
N ARG A 5 -12.37 -6.39 23.40
CA ARG A 5 -13.53 -5.84 22.69
C ARG A 5 -12.97 -5.01 21.54
N LEU A 6 -12.95 -5.62 20.35
CA LEU A 6 -12.91 -4.84 19.11
C LEU A 6 -14.08 -3.86 19.15
N ALA A 7 -13.84 -2.67 18.61
CA ALA A 7 -14.83 -1.60 18.46
C ALA A 7 -16.22 -2.20 18.26
N ARG A 8 -17.19 -1.77 19.07
CA ARG A 8 -18.58 -1.92 18.67
C ARG A 8 -18.65 -1.24 17.30
N ASN A 9 -18.76 -2.04 16.23
CA ASN A 9 -19.60 -1.62 15.14
C ASN A 9 -20.89 -1.20 15.83
N LEU A 10 -21.18 0.10 15.80
CA LEU A 10 -22.53 0.56 16.05
C LEU A 10 -23.36 -0.16 14.99
N ALA A 11 -23.94 -1.28 15.39
CA ALA A 11 -24.81 -2.08 14.55
C ALA A 11 -25.92 -1.12 14.08
N GLY A 12 -25.92 -0.80 12.78
CA GLY A 12 -26.89 0.11 12.18
C GLY A 12 -26.32 1.38 11.52
N HIS A 13 -25.00 1.55 11.43
CA HIS A 13 -24.42 2.72 10.75
C HIS A 13 -23.56 2.34 9.54
N SER A 14 -23.81 3.10 8.49
CA SER A 14 -23.57 2.76 7.10
C SER A 14 -22.34 3.49 6.54
N PHE A 15 -21.69 2.85 5.55
CA PHE A 15 -20.47 3.26 4.84
C PHE A 15 -20.47 4.73 4.34
N PRO A 16 -19.34 5.33 3.93
CA PRO A 16 -19.09 6.78 3.90
C PRO A 16 -20.10 7.70 3.20
N GLY A 17 -20.96 7.17 2.32
CA GLY A 17 -22.10 7.91 1.74
C GLY A 17 -23.35 7.97 2.63
N TRP A 18 -23.35 7.33 3.80
CA TRP A 18 -24.54 7.04 4.60
C TRP A 18 -24.37 7.29 6.11
N CYS A 19 -23.39 8.08 6.52
CA CYS A 19 -23.31 8.55 7.90
C CYS A 19 -24.28 9.73 8.04
N ARG A 20 -25.31 9.60 8.90
CA ARG A 20 -26.27 10.70 9.15
C ARG A 20 -25.51 11.90 9.72
N ASP A 21 -25.97 13.12 9.42
CA ASP A 21 -25.29 14.36 9.85
C ASP A 21 -25.03 14.38 11.37
N ALA A 22 -26.00 13.94 12.17
CA ALA A 22 -25.87 13.80 13.63
C ALA A 22 -24.67 12.93 14.06
N GLN A 23 -24.33 11.90 13.28
CA GLN A 23 -23.20 11.02 13.58
C GLN A 23 -21.86 11.64 13.15
N ARG A 24 -21.87 12.48 12.11
CA ARG A 24 -20.69 13.23 11.67
C ARG A 24 -20.33 14.29 12.71
N GLU A 25 -21.33 15.00 13.20
CA GLU A 25 -21.18 15.97 14.28
C GLU A 25 -20.71 15.32 15.59
N GLU A 26 -21.28 14.16 15.95
CA GLU A 26 -20.81 13.39 17.11
C GLU A 26 -19.35 12.95 16.97
N ALA A 27 -18.95 12.42 15.81
CA ALA A 27 -17.57 12.03 15.55
C ALA A 27 -16.62 13.23 15.64
N ALA A 28 -17.02 14.40 15.14
CA ALA A 28 -16.24 15.63 15.24
C ALA A 28 -16.12 16.14 16.68
N ALA A 29 -17.22 16.13 17.44
CA ALA A 29 -17.22 16.50 18.86
C ALA A 29 -16.32 15.57 19.70
N LEU A 30 -16.18 14.30 19.30
CA LEU A 30 -15.28 13.33 19.92
C LEU A 30 -13.83 13.40 19.43
N GLY A 31 -13.51 14.31 18.49
CA GLY A 31 -12.18 14.44 17.89
C GLY A 31 -11.80 13.25 17.00
N LEU A 32 -12.77 12.42 16.60
CA LEU A 32 -12.58 11.26 15.74
C LEU A 32 -12.60 11.63 14.25
N ALA A 33 -13.03 12.84 13.89
CA ALA A 33 -13.00 13.32 12.52
C ALA A 33 -12.99 14.84 12.44
N ASP A 34 -12.40 15.37 11.37
CA ASP A 34 -12.53 16.76 10.98
C ASP A 34 -13.59 16.90 9.88
N LEU A 35 -14.43 17.93 10.00
CA LEU A 35 -15.47 18.25 9.03
C LEU A 35 -15.04 19.44 8.18
N SER A 36 -15.15 19.30 6.87
CA SER A 36 -14.99 20.37 5.89
C SER A 36 -16.20 20.32 4.95
N PRO A 37 -16.62 21.43 4.30
CA PRO A 37 -17.78 21.41 3.40
C PRO A 37 -17.69 20.27 2.36
N GLY A 38 -18.57 19.27 2.49
CA GLY A 38 -18.61 18.09 1.62
C GLY A 38 -17.63 16.95 1.95
N TYR A 39 -16.74 17.12 2.94
CA TYR A 39 -15.70 16.16 3.27
C TYR A 39 -15.72 15.75 4.75
N PHE A 40 -15.40 14.48 5.01
CA PHE A 40 -15.28 13.89 6.34
C PHE A 40 -13.89 13.25 6.43
N TYR A 41 -13.00 13.81 7.26
CA TYR A 41 -11.63 13.34 7.42
C TYR A 41 -11.51 12.56 8.72
N PRO A 42 -11.36 11.22 8.70
CA PRO A 42 -11.22 10.45 9.93
C PRO A 42 -9.84 10.70 10.57
N ASN A 43 -9.83 10.97 11.88
CA ASN A 43 -8.64 11.16 12.71
C ASN A 43 -8.26 9.89 13.50
N TRP A 44 -8.72 8.72 13.04
CA TRP A 44 -8.45 7.43 13.67
C TRP A 44 -7.88 6.43 12.67
N SER A 45 -7.25 5.38 13.20
CA SER A 45 -6.73 4.26 12.40
C SER A 45 -7.03 2.94 13.10
N ILE A 46 -7.31 1.90 12.31
CA ILE A 46 -7.47 0.53 12.83
C ILE A 46 -6.13 -0.17 12.73
N VAL A 47 -5.68 -0.75 13.85
CA VAL A 47 -4.46 -1.56 13.90
C VAL A 47 -4.82 -2.97 14.35
N LEU A 48 -4.69 -3.94 13.44
CA LEU A 48 -4.88 -5.35 13.71
C LEU A 48 -3.52 -6.01 13.95
N ARG A 49 -3.35 -6.67 15.10
CA ARG A 49 -2.14 -7.44 15.44
C ARG A 49 -2.52 -8.86 15.81
N TYR A 50 -1.94 -9.82 15.11
CA TYR A 50 -2.07 -11.25 15.43
C TYR A 50 -0.87 -11.68 16.27
N HIS A 51 -1.12 -12.48 17.31
CA HIS A 51 -0.08 -13.04 18.16
C HIS A 51 -0.35 -14.52 18.39
N TRP A 52 0.72 -15.31 18.47
CA TRP A 52 0.66 -16.73 18.81
C TRP A 52 1.92 -17.12 19.58
N THR A 53 1.85 -18.23 20.31
CA THR A 53 3.01 -18.81 20.99
C THR A 53 3.71 -19.78 20.04
N GLN A 54 5.03 -19.62 19.87
CA GLN A 54 5.86 -20.50 19.05
C GLN A 54 6.95 -21.16 19.91
N THR A 55 7.04 -22.49 19.84
CA THR A 55 8.15 -23.25 20.42
C THR A 55 9.21 -23.50 19.35
N PHE A 56 10.48 -23.23 19.67
CA PHE A 56 11.62 -23.49 18.79
C PHE A 56 12.41 -24.69 19.32
N PRO A 57 12.25 -25.90 18.75
CA PRO A 57 13.00 -27.07 19.17
C PRO A 57 14.50 -26.86 18.93
N ALA A 58 15.32 -27.24 19.91
CA ALA A 58 16.77 -27.07 19.84
C ALA A 58 17.36 -27.81 18.62
N GLY A 59 18.20 -27.10 17.85
CA GLY A 59 18.90 -27.66 16.69
C GLY A 59 18.02 -28.01 15.48
N GLN A 60 16.73 -27.66 15.51
CA GLN A 60 15.79 -27.96 14.42
C GLN A 60 15.33 -26.70 13.70
N VAL A 61 15.02 -26.84 12.41
CA VAL A 61 14.44 -25.76 11.61
C VAL A 61 12.94 -25.68 11.90
N THR A 62 12.47 -24.48 12.26
CA THR A 62 11.04 -24.18 12.38
C THR A 62 10.61 -23.39 11.15
N GLN A 63 9.62 -23.90 10.40
CA GLN A 63 9.06 -23.21 9.25
C GLN A 63 7.82 -22.41 9.67
N ILE A 64 7.82 -21.11 9.33
CA ILE A 64 6.69 -20.21 9.57
C ILE A 64 6.17 -19.75 8.20
N SER A 65 4.85 -19.81 8.01
CA SER A 65 4.18 -19.36 6.79
C SER A 65 3.02 -18.45 7.14
N HIS A 66 2.94 -17.29 6.49
CA HIS A 66 1.82 -16.36 6.60
C HIS A 66 1.12 -16.25 5.25
N ALA A 67 -0.20 -16.42 5.25
CA ALA A 67 -1.06 -16.15 4.12
C ALA A 67 -2.25 -15.31 4.59
N TYR A 68 -2.48 -14.20 3.91
CA TYR A 68 -3.59 -13.30 4.20
C TYR A 68 -3.98 -12.55 2.94
N GLU A 69 -5.25 -12.15 2.86
CA GLU A 69 -5.69 -11.23 1.83
C GLU A 69 -5.27 -9.81 2.23
N ASN A 70 -4.35 -9.23 1.46
CA ASN A 70 -3.90 -7.88 1.73
C ASN A 70 -4.98 -6.88 1.29
N ARG A 71 -5.53 -6.12 2.24
CA ARG A 71 -6.36 -4.94 1.97
C ARG A 71 -5.43 -3.74 1.89
N SER A 72 -4.69 -3.62 0.78
CA SER A 72 -3.80 -2.49 0.58
C SER A 72 -4.57 -1.18 0.58
N GLY A 73 -3.95 -0.15 1.16
CA GLY A 73 -4.41 1.22 0.97
C GLY A 73 -4.27 1.61 -0.50
N GLY A 74 -4.88 2.71 -0.88
CA GLY A 74 -4.92 3.12 -2.28
C GLY A 74 -6.11 4.02 -2.56
N GLY A 75 -6.20 4.46 -3.80
CA GLY A 75 -7.24 5.37 -4.23
C GLY A 75 -6.94 5.96 -5.59
N ILE A 76 -7.71 7.00 -5.94
CA ILE A 76 -7.49 7.76 -7.16
C ILE A 76 -6.05 8.29 -7.15
N PHE A 77 -5.35 8.07 -8.25
CA PHE A 77 -3.95 8.42 -8.42
C PHE A 77 -3.77 9.18 -9.72
N GLY A 78 -3.58 10.49 -9.60
CA GLY A 78 -3.14 11.36 -10.68
C GLY A 78 -1.62 11.44 -10.73
N TRP A 79 -1.05 11.52 -11.92
CA TRP A 79 0.40 11.67 -12.10
C TRP A 79 0.72 12.68 -13.19
N SER A 80 1.81 13.41 -13.03
CA SER A 80 2.34 14.32 -14.05
C SER A 80 3.82 14.03 -14.30
N HIS A 81 4.31 14.38 -15.49
CA HIS A 81 5.73 14.29 -15.80
C HIS A 81 6.20 15.56 -16.53
N PRO A 82 7.17 16.31 -15.98
CA PRO A 82 7.84 16.10 -14.69
C PRO A 82 6.84 16.16 -13.50
N PRO A 83 7.15 15.51 -12.36
CA PRO A 83 6.26 15.50 -11.21
C PRO A 83 6.07 16.92 -10.65
N GLU A 84 4.83 17.24 -10.26
CA GLU A 84 4.51 18.46 -9.52
C GLU A 84 5.03 18.39 -8.07
N ASP A 85 5.19 19.54 -7.42
CA ASP A 85 5.78 19.62 -6.06
C ASP A 85 5.08 18.70 -5.04
N TYR A 86 3.75 18.59 -5.09
CA TYR A 86 3.00 17.71 -4.19
C TYR A 86 3.19 16.21 -4.50
N GLN A 87 3.66 15.87 -5.71
CA GLN A 87 3.92 14.49 -6.13
C GLN A 87 5.32 14.02 -5.70
N GLN A 88 6.21 14.94 -5.30
CA GLN A 88 7.58 14.60 -4.89
C GLN A 88 7.61 13.62 -3.71
N TYR A 89 6.65 13.71 -2.80
CA TYR A 89 6.48 12.72 -1.73
C TYR A 89 6.36 11.28 -2.26
N ALA A 90 5.59 11.08 -3.32
CA ALA A 90 5.41 9.77 -3.93
C ALA A 90 6.65 9.33 -4.72
N VAL A 91 7.38 10.28 -5.34
CA VAL A 91 8.69 10.02 -5.96
C VAL A 91 9.63 9.42 -4.94
N ASP A 92 9.78 10.06 -3.78
CA ASP A 92 10.72 9.66 -2.75
C ASP A 92 10.26 8.36 -2.07
N GLN A 93 8.96 8.22 -1.79
CA GLN A 93 8.42 7.04 -1.10
C GLN A 93 8.50 5.76 -1.94
N TYR A 94 8.29 5.86 -3.25
CA TYR A 94 8.23 4.69 -4.14
C TYR A 94 9.44 4.56 -5.07
N CYS A 95 10.39 5.50 -5.01
CA CYS A 95 11.52 5.58 -5.93
C CYS A 95 11.07 5.63 -7.39
N ILE A 96 10.16 6.57 -7.70
CA ILE A 96 9.66 6.77 -9.07
C ILE A 96 10.76 7.44 -9.88
N ASP A 97 11.49 6.65 -10.64
CA ASP A 97 12.52 7.16 -11.56
C ASP A 97 11.90 7.81 -12.83
N GLU A 98 12.77 8.45 -13.62
CA GLU A 98 12.39 9.13 -14.87
C GLU A 98 11.60 8.21 -15.83
N GLY A 99 12.01 6.95 -15.97
CA GLY A 99 11.38 5.99 -16.86
C GLY A 99 10.00 5.57 -16.35
N THR A 100 9.89 5.34 -15.05
CA THR A 100 8.66 4.99 -14.35
C THR A 100 7.68 6.14 -14.39
N SER A 101 8.14 7.39 -14.17
CA SER A 101 7.32 8.59 -14.25
C SER A 101 6.68 8.76 -15.64
N LYS A 102 7.47 8.59 -16.71
CA LYS A 102 6.94 8.61 -18.10
C LYS A 102 5.98 7.45 -18.35
N GLY A 103 6.30 6.27 -17.82
CA GLY A 103 5.45 5.08 -17.87
C GLY A 103 4.09 5.30 -17.21
N LEU A 104 4.05 5.96 -16.05
CA LEU A 104 2.82 6.35 -15.35
C LEU A 104 1.95 7.27 -16.20
N VAL A 105 2.52 8.36 -16.74
CA VAL A 105 1.75 9.29 -17.58
C VAL A 105 1.09 8.56 -18.75
N LYS A 106 1.85 7.70 -19.43
CA LYS A 106 1.36 6.93 -20.58
C LYS A 106 0.31 5.88 -20.18
N ALA A 107 0.55 5.13 -19.11
CA ALA A 107 -0.32 4.02 -18.71
C ALA A 107 -1.65 4.50 -18.14
N LEU A 108 -1.66 5.65 -17.49
CA LEU A 108 -2.83 6.20 -16.81
C LEU A 108 -3.55 7.29 -17.64
N MET A 109 -3.15 7.49 -18.89
CA MET A 109 -3.72 8.54 -19.75
C MET A 109 -5.21 8.29 -19.99
N GLN A 110 -6.02 9.32 -19.73
CA GLN A 110 -7.45 9.39 -20.01
C GLN A 110 -7.67 10.42 -21.12
N THR A 111 -8.47 10.05 -22.11
CA THR A 111 -8.90 10.94 -23.20
C THR A 111 -10.42 11.04 -23.15
N PRO A 112 -10.97 12.05 -22.48
CA PRO A 112 -12.41 12.21 -22.34
C PRO A 112 -13.11 12.42 -23.69
N GLU A 113 -14.30 11.82 -23.86
CA GLU A 113 -15.11 11.98 -25.07
C GLU A 113 -15.78 13.36 -25.17
N ASP A 114 -15.91 14.07 -24.04
CA ASP A 114 -16.51 15.40 -23.96
C ASP A 114 -15.64 16.52 -24.55
N GLY A 115 -14.47 16.17 -25.11
CA GLY A 115 -13.53 17.10 -25.72
C GLY A 115 -12.67 17.87 -24.71
N SER A 116 -12.75 17.55 -23.41
CA SER A 116 -11.82 18.09 -22.42
C SER A 116 -10.39 17.58 -22.65
N ALA A 117 -9.42 18.32 -22.10
CA ALA A 117 -8.01 18.00 -22.29
C ALA A 117 -7.66 16.63 -21.67
N PRO A 118 -6.83 15.81 -22.34
CA PRO A 118 -6.37 14.55 -21.76
C PRO A 118 -5.64 14.77 -20.43
N TYR A 119 -5.86 13.86 -19.49
CA TYR A 119 -5.24 13.91 -18.17
C TYR A 119 -4.78 12.51 -17.75
N SER A 120 -3.77 12.42 -16.88
CA SER A 120 -3.25 11.13 -16.42
C SER A 120 -3.79 10.81 -15.04
N MET A 121 -4.69 9.82 -14.99
CA MET A 121 -5.38 9.41 -13.78
C MET A 121 -5.75 7.93 -13.83
N GLY A 122 -5.54 7.26 -12.69
CA GLY A 122 -5.86 5.86 -12.48
C GLY A 122 -6.12 5.56 -11.01
N MET A 123 -5.84 4.33 -10.62
CA MET A 123 -5.89 3.88 -9.23
C MET A 123 -4.49 3.51 -8.76
N SER A 124 -4.18 3.79 -7.50
CA SER A 124 -2.99 3.30 -6.81
C SER A 124 -3.37 2.22 -5.81
N TRP A 125 -2.47 1.24 -5.66
CA TRP A 125 -2.46 0.27 -4.58
C TRP A 125 -1.11 0.35 -3.87
N ASN A 126 -1.14 0.73 -2.61
CA ASN A 126 0.02 1.02 -1.79
C ASN A 126 0.21 -0.13 -0.80
N ILE A 127 1.27 -0.90 -0.99
CA ILE A 127 1.60 -2.06 -0.17
C ILE A 127 2.85 -1.73 0.64
N ALA A 128 2.71 -1.70 1.96
CA ALA A 128 3.82 -1.56 2.89
C ALA A 128 4.15 -2.92 3.52
N TYR A 129 5.44 -3.28 3.57
CA TYR A 129 5.90 -4.49 4.24
C TYR A 129 7.11 -4.18 5.12
N VAL A 130 6.98 -4.45 6.42
CA VAL A 130 8.03 -4.20 7.40
C VAL A 130 9.12 -5.27 7.28
N LEU A 131 10.35 -4.83 6.97
CA LEU A 131 11.52 -5.70 6.87
C LEU A 131 12.54 -5.43 7.96
N ARG A 132 12.68 -4.17 8.41
CA ARG A 132 13.74 -3.78 9.36
C ARG A 132 13.65 -4.51 10.69
N THR A 133 12.47 -5.00 11.07
CA THR A 133 12.29 -5.80 12.29
C THR A 133 13.06 -7.12 12.24
N ALA A 134 13.41 -7.62 11.05
CA ALA A 134 14.27 -8.80 10.92
C ALA A 134 15.68 -8.58 11.51
N ASN A 135 16.13 -7.33 11.62
CA ASN A 135 17.42 -7.00 12.25
C ASN A 135 17.45 -7.27 13.77
N SER A 136 16.30 -7.59 14.37
CA SER A 136 16.22 -8.06 15.77
C SER A 136 16.56 -9.55 15.94
N TRP A 137 16.71 -10.29 14.84
CA TRP A 137 17.03 -11.71 14.87
C TRP A 137 18.55 -11.94 14.97
N ALA A 138 18.94 -13.19 15.21
CA ALA A 138 20.35 -13.57 15.34
C ALA A 138 21.06 -13.58 13.97
N GLY A 139 21.43 -12.39 13.49
CA GLY A 139 22.17 -12.19 12.24
C GLY A 139 21.27 -11.85 11.02
N PRO A 140 21.88 -11.71 9.83
CA PRO A 140 21.17 -11.35 8.62
C PRO A 140 20.21 -12.44 8.14
N ILE A 141 19.27 -12.06 7.27
CA ILE A 141 18.42 -13.02 6.58
C ILE A 141 19.29 -13.79 5.58
N GLY A 142 19.59 -15.06 5.86
CA GLY A 142 20.50 -15.86 5.04
C GLY A 142 20.12 -15.92 3.55
N ARG A 143 18.84 -16.15 3.23
CA ARG A 143 18.31 -16.06 1.86
C ARG A 143 16.97 -15.33 1.86
N PHE A 144 16.86 -14.29 1.06
CA PHE A 144 15.65 -13.51 0.88
C PHE A 144 15.21 -13.56 -0.58
N LYS A 145 13.94 -13.92 -0.81
CA LYS A 145 13.31 -13.90 -2.12
C LYS A 145 12.01 -13.12 -2.03
N LEU A 146 11.92 -12.06 -2.82
CA LEU A 146 10.70 -11.28 -3.03
C LEU A 146 10.19 -11.56 -4.43
N THR A 147 8.93 -11.97 -4.53
CA THR A 147 8.21 -12.10 -5.80
C THR A 147 7.01 -11.16 -5.75
N ILE A 148 6.93 -10.26 -6.71
CA ILE A 148 5.83 -9.30 -6.86
C ILE A 148 5.15 -9.60 -8.18
N ASP A 149 3.83 -9.73 -8.14
CA ASP A 149 2.99 -9.77 -9.32
C ASP A 149 2.14 -8.51 -9.36
N LYS A 150 2.24 -7.72 -10.42
CA LYS A 150 1.45 -6.49 -10.60
C LYS A 150 0.06 -6.74 -11.18
N GLY A 151 -0.32 -7.99 -11.41
CA GLY A 151 -1.67 -8.42 -11.81
C GLY A 151 -1.97 -8.29 -13.31
N ASP A 152 -1.73 -7.11 -13.91
CA ASP A 152 -2.00 -6.83 -15.33
C ASP A 152 -0.76 -6.22 -16.00
N VAL A 153 -0.50 -6.54 -17.26
CA VAL A 153 0.65 -6.03 -18.03
C VAL A 153 0.64 -4.51 -18.21
N ARG A 154 -0.53 -3.87 -18.13
CA ARG A 154 -0.72 -2.42 -18.21
C ARG A 154 -0.38 -1.68 -16.91
N ASN A 155 -0.42 -2.38 -15.78
CA ASN A 155 -0.13 -1.76 -14.47
C ASN A 155 1.34 -1.33 -14.40
N ILE A 156 1.63 -0.29 -13.63
CA ILE A 156 3.00 0.16 -13.38
C ILE A 156 3.36 -0.22 -11.95
N LEU A 157 4.53 -0.82 -11.78
CA LEU A 157 5.11 -1.18 -10.48
C LEU A 157 6.25 -0.20 -10.18
N SER A 158 6.27 0.35 -8.98
CA SER A 158 7.37 1.18 -8.47
C SER A 158 7.64 0.84 -7.01
N LEU A 159 8.91 0.69 -6.66
CA LEU A 159 9.37 0.40 -5.31
C LEU A 159 10.86 0.74 -5.16
N CYS A 160 11.26 1.09 -3.95
CA CYS A 160 12.65 1.26 -3.59
C CYS A 160 13.33 -0.11 -3.33
N ALA A 161 13.77 -0.79 -4.40
CA ALA A 161 14.46 -2.07 -4.29
C ALA A 161 15.52 -2.27 -5.38
N ASP A 162 16.75 -2.57 -4.96
CA ASP A 162 17.85 -2.83 -5.89
C ASP A 162 17.89 -4.28 -6.36
N GLY A 163 18.11 -4.48 -7.67
CA GLY A 163 18.30 -5.81 -8.25
C GLY A 163 17.01 -6.58 -8.48
N ILE A 164 15.86 -5.90 -8.49
CA ILE A 164 14.61 -6.49 -8.97
C ILE A 164 14.68 -6.72 -10.49
N LYS A 165 14.23 -7.89 -10.94
CA LYS A 165 14.23 -8.27 -12.35
C LYS A 165 12.83 -8.70 -12.77
N LYS A 166 12.40 -8.29 -13.95
CA LYS A 166 11.17 -8.79 -14.57
C LYS A 166 11.41 -10.23 -15.04
N THR A 167 10.64 -11.17 -14.50
CA THR A 167 10.76 -12.61 -14.81
C THR A 167 9.55 -13.16 -15.57
N GLY A 168 8.47 -12.39 -15.68
CA GLY A 168 7.28 -12.73 -16.45
C GLY A 168 6.56 -11.48 -16.96
N PRO A 169 5.40 -11.62 -17.63
CA PRO A 169 4.63 -10.49 -18.14
C PRO A 169 4.28 -9.46 -17.05
N THR A 170 3.91 -9.95 -15.86
CA THR A 170 3.51 -9.15 -14.69
C THR A 170 4.37 -9.41 -13.45
N THR A 171 5.26 -10.40 -13.50
CA THR A 171 6.02 -10.87 -12.34
C THR A 171 7.44 -10.31 -12.29
N PHE A 172 7.85 -9.91 -11.10
CA PHE A 172 9.16 -9.39 -10.78
C PHE A 172 9.74 -10.15 -9.59
N VAL A 173 11.04 -10.45 -9.64
CA VAL A 173 11.73 -11.19 -8.60
C VAL A 173 12.99 -10.45 -8.17
N MET A 174 13.21 -10.39 -6.86
CA MET A 174 14.46 -9.96 -6.23
C MET A 174 14.94 -11.09 -5.32
N GLU A 175 16.21 -11.45 -5.46
CA GLU A 175 16.87 -12.44 -4.61
C GLU A 175 18.12 -11.81 -3.97
N LYS A 176 18.30 -12.03 -2.67
CA LYS A 176 19.44 -11.55 -1.87
C LYS A 176 19.94 -12.68 -0.97
N THR A 177 21.24 -12.67 -0.67
CA THR A 177 21.88 -13.54 0.32
C THR A 177 22.50 -12.68 1.42
N ASP A 178 22.53 -13.20 2.65
CA ASP A 178 23.05 -12.48 3.84
C ASP A 178 22.47 -11.07 3.97
N PHE A 179 21.16 -10.97 3.76
CA PHE A 179 20.45 -9.72 3.58
C PHE A 179 20.11 -9.06 4.92
N THR A 180 20.62 -7.84 5.10
CA THR A 180 20.27 -6.96 6.23
C THR A 180 19.43 -5.79 5.69
N PRO A 181 18.10 -5.79 5.85
CA PRO A 181 17.25 -4.73 5.33
C PRO A 181 17.52 -3.39 6.03
N MET A 182 17.86 -2.36 5.24
CA MET A 182 18.04 -0.98 5.72
C MET A 182 16.75 -0.16 5.71
N GLN A 183 15.77 -0.59 4.92
CA GLN A 183 14.47 0.07 4.77
C GLN A 183 13.35 -0.95 4.69
N ASP A 184 12.13 -0.52 5.04
CA ASP A 184 10.92 -1.29 4.81
C ASP A 184 10.52 -1.20 3.33
N LEU A 185 9.74 -2.15 2.84
CA LEU A 185 9.25 -2.10 1.46
C LEU A 185 8.04 -1.18 1.37
N GLN A 186 8.12 -0.23 0.44
CA GLN A 186 7.00 0.58 -0.02
C GLN A 186 6.80 0.25 -1.50
N ILE A 187 5.64 -0.29 -1.84
CA ILE A 187 5.33 -0.75 -3.20
C ILE A 187 4.10 0.00 -3.69
N LEU A 188 4.26 0.67 -4.83
CA LEU A 188 3.18 1.28 -5.59
C LEU A 188 2.85 0.37 -6.78
N ILE A 189 1.58 0.00 -6.90
CA ILE A 189 1.02 -0.54 -8.14
C ILE A 189 -0.02 0.47 -8.64
N ALA A 190 0.30 1.16 -9.73
CA ALA A 190 -0.63 2.05 -10.40
C ALA A 190 -1.35 1.30 -11.54
N THR A 191 -2.67 1.41 -11.59
CA THR A 191 -3.51 0.76 -12.59
C THR A 191 -4.27 1.83 -13.38
N PRO A 192 -4.46 1.65 -14.69
CA PRO A 192 -5.37 2.52 -15.46
C PRO A 192 -6.78 2.51 -14.83
N MET A 193 -7.57 3.56 -15.04
CA MET A 193 -9.00 3.48 -14.74
C MET A 193 -9.61 2.36 -15.60
N GLN A 194 -10.45 1.53 -14.99
CA GLN A 194 -11.18 0.52 -15.74
C GLN A 194 -12.25 1.26 -16.56
N ASN A 195 -12.17 1.14 -17.89
CA ASN A 195 -13.25 1.54 -18.79
C ASN A 195 -14.40 0.54 -18.70
#